data_AF-A0A4R8FS16-F1
#
_entry.id   AF-A0A4R8FS16-F1
#
_cell.length_a   1.000
_cell.length_b   1.000
_cell.length_c   1.000
_cell.angle_alpha   90.00
_cell.angle_beta   90.00
_cell.angle_gamma   90.00
#
_symmetry.space_group_name_H-M   'P 1'
#
loop_
_entity.id
_entity.type
_entity.pdbx_description
1 polymer ?
#
loop_
_entity_poly.entity_id
_entity_poly.type
_entity_poly.pdbx_seq_one_letter_code
_entity_poly.pdbx_strand_id
1 'polypeptide(L)'
;MHLWTSDVLNTSEAKSVYNDVRSLIIKALQKVDRKQFDEINQDLSEACTILAASQSDFYANELYLNDLYVINALVDFLKSYVRLWQNILGGHFSESWSDLQDCLDLLRVIKKFSDVSVEHFEIQLLALERLYPYGVFFSIGATVEYFECSICEEDIDSLSCPHVKGELYSGLMAVGVAKNISHFDHVAIVSQPEDKRCTVRYENDSEHFHVVRYLSRLLNDDAFPISHFKELDFSKVRKKNPDFQKQGRNEECACGSGKKFKKCCIDKEYIESEHVEIVPKPFDPTFAIS
;
A
#
# COMPACT_ATOMS: atom_id res chain seq x y z
N MET A 1 35.48 -7.58 2.27
CA MET A 1 35.24 -6.31 1.55
C MET A 1 34.73 -6.67 0.16
N HIS A 2 33.48 -7.10 0.08
CA HIS A 2 32.81 -7.35 -1.20
C HIS A 2 32.14 -6.03 -1.59
N LEU A 3 32.68 -5.37 -2.60
CA LEU A 3 32.02 -4.27 -3.28
C LEU A 3 30.87 -4.88 -4.08
N TRP A 4 29.68 -4.92 -3.46
CA TRP A 4 28.44 -5.10 -4.19
C TRP A 4 28.16 -3.78 -4.90
N THR A 5 28.64 -3.61 -6.12
CA THR A 5 27.96 -2.73 -7.07
C THR A 5 26.85 -3.57 -7.68
N SER A 6 25.76 -3.78 -6.95
CA SER A 6 24.49 -4.15 -7.61
C SER A 6 24.15 -2.95 -8.48
N ASP A 7 24.23 -3.14 -9.79
CA ASP A 7 23.86 -2.10 -10.73
C ASP A 7 22.35 -1.90 -10.62
N VAL A 8 21.95 -0.87 -9.87
CA VAL A 8 20.55 -0.52 -9.56
C VAL A 8 19.66 -0.47 -10.81
N LEU A 9 20.25 -0.14 -11.96
CA LEU A 9 19.64 -0.08 -13.29
C LEU A 9 20.61 -0.66 -14.34
N ASN A 10 20.08 -1.06 -15.50
CA ASN A 10 20.82 -1.80 -16.52
C ASN A 10 21.75 -0.90 -17.38
N THR A 11 21.40 0.36 -17.58
CA THR A 11 22.09 1.28 -18.49
C THR A 11 22.78 2.45 -17.76
N SER A 12 23.94 2.89 -18.26
CA SER A 12 24.68 4.02 -17.69
C SER A 12 23.94 5.35 -17.78
N GLU A 13 23.20 5.53 -18.85
CA GLU A 13 22.40 6.71 -19.18
C GLU A 13 21.24 6.83 -18.18
N ALA A 14 20.51 5.74 -17.94
CA ALA A 14 19.44 5.73 -16.96
C ALA A 14 19.96 5.93 -15.54
N LYS A 15 21.17 5.45 -15.21
CA LYS A 15 21.82 5.76 -13.92
C LYS A 15 22.05 7.26 -13.73
N SER A 16 22.39 8.00 -14.78
CA SER A 16 22.52 9.47 -14.70
C SER A 16 21.17 10.11 -14.40
N VAL A 17 20.13 9.75 -15.16
CA VAL A 17 18.76 10.25 -14.96
C VAL A 17 18.26 9.92 -13.55
N TYR A 18 18.50 8.70 -13.10
CA TYR A 18 18.14 8.25 -11.76
C TYR A 18 18.83 9.08 -10.67
N ASN A 19 20.11 9.41 -10.81
CA ASN A 19 20.81 10.23 -9.82
C ASN A 19 20.18 11.63 -9.68
N ASP A 20 19.81 12.25 -10.81
CA ASP A 20 19.16 13.55 -10.82
C ASP A 20 17.78 13.49 -10.15
N VAL A 21 16.95 12.52 -10.55
CA VAL A 21 15.61 12.28 -9.99
C VAL A 21 15.68 11.88 -8.51
N ARG A 22 16.64 11.04 -8.12
CA ARG A 22 16.84 10.57 -6.75
C ARG A 22 17.11 11.73 -5.79
N SER A 23 17.86 12.74 -6.24
CA SER A 23 18.13 13.92 -5.41
C SER A 23 16.84 14.68 -5.06
N LEU A 24 15.92 14.81 -6.02
CA LEU A 24 14.60 15.40 -5.83
C LEU A 24 13.71 14.54 -4.94
N ILE A 25 13.74 13.22 -5.13
CA ILE A 25 13.00 12.27 -4.28
C ILE A 25 13.45 12.37 -2.81
N ILE A 26 14.76 12.35 -2.53
CA ILE A 26 15.27 12.46 -1.16
C ILE A 26 14.84 13.79 -0.53
N LYS A 27 14.92 14.88 -1.28
CA LYS A 27 14.47 16.21 -0.83
C LYS A 27 12.96 16.21 -0.54
N ALA A 28 12.15 15.60 -1.39
CA ALA A 28 10.72 15.42 -1.17
C ALA A 28 10.43 14.59 0.09
N LEU A 29 11.13 13.47 0.31
CA LEU A 29 10.94 12.64 1.50
C LEU A 29 11.31 13.37 2.80
N GLN A 30 12.36 14.18 2.79
CA GLN A 30 12.72 15.03 3.94
C GLN A 30 11.63 16.08 4.27
N LYS A 31 10.87 16.51 3.26
CA LYS A 31 9.74 17.43 3.39
C LYS A 31 8.45 16.72 3.84
N VAL A 32 8.31 15.41 3.62
CA VAL A 32 7.13 14.62 4.05
C VAL A 32 6.98 14.70 5.56
N ASP A 33 8.08 14.50 6.29
CA ASP A 33 8.10 14.59 7.75
C ASP A 33 7.73 15.98 8.28
N ARG A 34 7.89 17.02 7.46
CA ARG A 34 7.50 18.40 7.75
C ARG A 34 6.14 18.77 7.19
N LYS A 35 5.45 17.84 6.53
CA LYS A 35 4.12 17.99 5.90
C LYS A 35 4.07 19.15 4.87
N GLN A 36 5.20 19.46 4.23
CA GLN A 36 5.31 20.55 3.23
C GLN A 36 4.88 20.06 1.83
N PHE A 37 3.62 19.65 1.69
CA PHE A 37 3.13 18.95 0.49
C PHE A 37 3.20 19.76 -0.80
N ASP A 38 2.98 21.07 -0.75
CA ASP A 38 3.08 21.92 -1.95
C ASP A 38 4.52 21.95 -2.50
N GLU A 39 5.51 22.04 -1.61
CA GLU A 39 6.92 22.02 -1.99
C GLU A 39 7.37 20.64 -2.50
N ILE A 40 6.74 19.57 -2.01
CA ILE A 40 6.97 18.21 -2.51
C ILE A 40 6.42 18.07 -3.93
N ASN A 41 5.21 18.56 -4.17
CA ASN A 41 4.60 18.52 -5.50
C ASN A 41 5.44 19.27 -6.54
N GLN A 42 6.09 20.37 -6.15
CA GLN A 42 7.05 21.07 -7.00
C GLN A 42 8.27 20.22 -7.34
N ASP A 43 8.92 19.60 -6.34
CA ASP A 43 10.09 18.72 -6.57
C ASP A 43 9.71 17.52 -7.46
N LEU A 44 8.51 16.94 -7.27
CA LEU A 44 8.01 15.83 -8.09
C LEU A 44 7.68 16.27 -9.53
N SER A 45 7.17 17.48 -9.72
CA SER A 45 6.93 18.05 -11.06
C SER A 45 8.24 18.28 -11.82
N GLU A 46 9.30 18.68 -11.12
CA GLU A 46 10.65 18.80 -11.68
C GLU A 46 11.19 17.43 -12.11
N ALA A 47 11.06 16.42 -11.26
CA ALA A 47 11.43 15.03 -11.59
C ALA A 47 10.68 14.51 -12.83
N CYS A 48 9.37 14.79 -12.94
CA CYS A 48 8.60 14.43 -14.13
C CYS A 48 9.11 15.13 -15.40
N THR A 49 9.56 16.38 -15.28
CA THR A 49 10.10 17.14 -16.41
C THR A 49 11.41 16.54 -16.90
N ILE A 50 12.29 16.14 -15.98
CA ILE A 50 13.54 15.44 -16.30
C ILE A 50 13.26 14.11 -17.03
N LEU A 51 12.31 13.33 -16.52
CA LEU A 51 11.92 12.06 -17.13
C LEU A 51 11.34 12.23 -18.54
N ALA A 52 10.45 13.21 -18.74
CA ALA A 52 9.86 13.50 -20.04
C ALA A 52 10.91 13.93 -21.08
N ALA A 53 11.89 14.75 -20.68
CA ALA A 53 13.02 15.10 -21.54
C ALA A 53 13.85 13.85 -21.90
N SER A 54 14.14 13.00 -20.91
CA SER A 54 14.96 11.79 -21.06
C SER A 54 14.33 10.72 -21.97
N GLN A 55 13.00 10.70 -22.11
CA GLN A 55 12.26 9.82 -23.02
C GLN A 55 12.38 10.24 -24.49
N SER A 56 12.58 11.54 -24.76
CA SER A 56 12.59 12.08 -26.13
C SER A 56 13.91 11.86 -26.86
N ASP A 57 14.99 11.60 -26.11
CA ASP A 57 16.36 11.56 -26.63
C ASP A 57 16.79 10.20 -27.21
N PHE A 58 16.05 9.12 -26.95
CA PHE A 58 16.48 7.75 -27.30
C PHE A 58 15.33 6.84 -27.74
N TYR A 59 14.96 6.89 -29.02
CA TYR A 59 13.92 6.04 -29.59
C TYR A 59 14.35 4.59 -29.93
N ALA A 60 15.52 4.11 -29.48
CA ALA A 60 16.07 2.83 -29.98
C ALA A 60 16.65 1.85 -28.94
N ASN A 61 16.80 2.21 -27.66
CA ASN A 61 17.38 1.29 -26.66
C ASN A 61 16.31 0.78 -25.68
N GLU A 62 15.90 -0.47 -25.86
CA GLU A 62 14.91 -1.15 -25.03
C GLU A 62 15.27 -1.15 -23.54
N LEU A 63 16.52 -1.49 -23.20
CA LEU A 63 16.97 -1.56 -21.81
C LEU A 63 16.90 -0.19 -21.12
N TYR A 64 17.27 0.87 -21.84
CA TYR A 64 17.18 2.23 -21.33
C TYR A 64 15.73 2.65 -21.08
N LEU A 65 14.81 2.35 -22.01
CA LEU A 65 13.39 2.65 -21.85
C LEU A 65 12.77 1.86 -20.68
N ASN A 66 13.17 0.60 -20.50
CA ASN A 66 12.76 -0.21 -19.36
C ASN A 66 13.29 0.36 -18.03
N ASP A 67 14.54 0.81 -17.97
CA ASP A 67 15.08 1.49 -16.79
C ASP A 67 14.31 2.80 -16.51
N LEU A 68 14.00 3.60 -17.54
CA LEU A 68 13.19 4.81 -17.39
C LEU A 68 11.78 4.51 -16.84
N TYR A 69 11.17 3.39 -17.24
CA TYR A 69 9.89 2.95 -16.69
C TYR A 69 9.97 2.73 -15.18
N VAL A 70 11.05 2.11 -14.68
CA VAL A 70 11.28 1.94 -13.24
C VAL A 70 11.44 3.29 -12.53
N ILE A 71 12.21 4.21 -13.09
CA ILE A 71 12.40 5.55 -12.48
C ILE A 71 11.06 6.30 -12.45
N ASN A 72 10.23 6.18 -13.50
CA ASN A 72 8.89 6.74 -13.50
C ASN A 72 7.99 6.09 -12.43
N ALA A 73 8.05 4.77 -12.27
CA ALA A 73 7.32 4.06 -11.22
C ALA A 73 7.73 4.51 -9.81
N LEU A 74 9.01 4.85 -9.57
CA LEU A 74 9.49 5.45 -8.31
C LEU A 74 8.88 6.83 -8.05
N VAL A 75 8.80 7.68 -9.07
CA VAL A 75 8.19 9.02 -8.96
C VAL A 75 6.69 8.90 -8.72
N ASP A 76 6.00 8.01 -9.43
CA ASP A 76 4.57 7.77 -9.24
C ASP A 76 4.26 7.11 -7.89
N PHE A 77 5.17 6.28 -7.39
CA PHE A 77 5.10 5.75 -6.03
C PHE A 77 5.12 6.91 -5.02
N LEU A 78 6.06 7.85 -5.18
CA LEU A 78 6.18 8.97 -4.24
C LEU A 78 4.98 9.94 -4.31
N LYS A 79 4.41 10.17 -5.50
CA LYS A 79 3.14 10.92 -5.64
C LYS A 79 2.01 10.24 -4.88
N SER A 80 1.87 8.93 -5.04
CA SER A 80 0.83 8.14 -4.36
C SER A 80 1.06 8.11 -2.85
N TYR A 81 2.32 8.01 -2.42
CA TYR A 81 2.73 8.04 -1.02
C TYR A 81 2.42 9.39 -0.36
N VAL A 82 2.66 10.50 -1.06
CA VAL A 82 2.28 11.83 -0.60
C VAL A 82 0.77 11.97 -0.48
N ARG A 83 0.02 11.56 -1.51
CA ARG A 83 -1.45 11.60 -1.52
C ARG A 83 -2.06 10.76 -0.39
N LEU A 84 -1.51 9.57 -0.15
CA LEU A 84 -1.85 8.69 0.97
C LEU A 84 -1.78 9.43 2.31
N TRP A 85 -0.65 10.06 2.61
CA TRP A 85 -0.47 10.76 3.88
C TRP A 85 -1.28 12.05 3.97
N GLN A 86 -1.46 12.78 2.87
CA GLN A 86 -2.38 13.92 2.84
C GLN A 86 -3.82 13.49 3.19
N ASN A 87 -4.28 12.39 2.61
CA ASN A 87 -5.61 11.85 2.89
C ASN A 87 -5.73 11.37 4.35
N ILE A 88 -4.73 10.66 4.89
CA ILE A 88 -4.74 10.23 6.30
C ILE A 88 -4.75 11.44 7.26
N LEU A 89 -3.90 12.44 7.03
CA LEU A 89 -3.85 13.63 7.88
C LEU A 89 -5.12 14.48 7.77
N GLY A 90 -5.74 14.53 6.58
CA GLY A 90 -7.01 15.19 6.32
C GLY A 90 -8.25 14.41 6.79
N GLY A 91 -8.09 13.17 7.24
CA GLY A 91 -9.19 12.31 7.68
C GLY A 91 -9.98 11.65 6.55
N HIS A 92 -9.47 11.67 5.31
CA HIS A 92 -10.03 11.00 4.14
C HIS A 92 -9.60 9.52 4.10
N PHE A 93 -9.96 8.77 5.16
CA PHE A 93 -9.50 7.40 5.38
C PHE A 93 -9.97 6.41 4.30
N SER A 94 -11.19 6.54 3.80
CA SER A 94 -11.68 5.65 2.74
C SER A 94 -10.90 5.86 1.43
N GLU A 95 -10.55 7.10 1.10
CA GLU A 95 -9.75 7.45 -0.07
C GLU A 95 -8.31 6.96 0.06
N SER A 96 -7.69 7.17 1.22
CA SER A 96 -6.30 6.75 1.47
C SER A 96 -6.08 5.24 1.37
N TRP A 97 -7.13 4.42 1.47
CA TRP A 97 -7.01 2.99 1.20
C TRP A 97 -6.58 2.69 -0.24
N SER A 98 -7.13 3.42 -1.22
CA SER A 98 -6.79 3.21 -2.62
C SER A 98 -5.34 3.64 -2.88
N ASP A 99 -4.94 4.77 -2.30
CA ASP A 99 -3.56 5.27 -2.41
C ASP A 99 -2.54 4.30 -1.78
N LEU A 100 -2.89 3.68 -0.65
CA LEU A 100 -2.08 2.65 -0.02
C LEU A 100 -1.87 1.45 -0.95
N GLN A 101 -2.93 0.98 -1.61
CA GLN A 101 -2.82 -0.12 -2.56
C GLN A 101 -2.02 0.30 -3.81
N ASP A 102 -2.15 1.55 -4.28
CA ASP A 102 -1.35 2.08 -5.39
C ASP A 102 0.13 2.06 -5.06
N CYS A 103 0.49 2.51 -3.85
CA CYS A 103 1.87 2.42 -3.37
C CYS A 103 2.38 0.98 -3.36
N LEU A 104 1.62 0.02 -2.80
CA LEU A 104 2.03 -1.38 -2.73
C LEU A 104 2.20 -2.01 -4.12
N ASP A 105 1.33 -1.68 -5.07
CA ASP A 105 1.46 -2.15 -6.46
C ASP A 105 2.71 -1.59 -7.14
N LEU A 106 2.98 -0.29 -6.97
CA LEU A 106 4.18 0.34 -7.52
C LEU A 106 5.46 -0.22 -6.91
N LEU A 107 5.49 -0.49 -5.60
CA LEU A 107 6.62 -1.15 -4.95
C LEU A 107 6.90 -2.55 -5.52
N ARG A 108 5.85 -3.33 -5.85
CA ARG A 108 6.03 -4.64 -6.52
C ARG A 108 6.68 -4.49 -7.89
N VAL A 109 6.26 -3.48 -8.66
CA VAL A 109 6.84 -3.18 -9.98
C VAL A 109 8.32 -2.79 -9.85
N ILE A 110 8.64 -1.85 -8.95
CA ILE A 110 10.01 -1.39 -8.71
C ILE A 110 10.93 -2.56 -8.33
N LYS A 111 10.50 -3.38 -7.36
CA LYS A 111 11.26 -4.56 -6.89
C LYS A 111 11.42 -5.64 -7.95
N LYS A 112 10.46 -5.76 -8.88
CA LYS A 112 10.53 -6.77 -9.95
C LYS A 112 11.59 -6.43 -10.98
N PHE A 113 11.74 -5.15 -11.31
CA PHE A 113 12.54 -4.70 -12.46
C PHE A 113 13.80 -3.93 -12.10
N SER A 114 14.13 -3.80 -10.81
CA SER A 114 15.34 -3.13 -10.37
C SER A 114 15.80 -3.61 -8.99
N ASP A 115 17.06 -3.29 -8.67
CA ASP A 115 17.64 -3.53 -7.34
C ASP A 115 17.49 -2.32 -6.41
N VAL A 116 16.63 -1.35 -6.77
CA VAL A 116 16.37 -0.17 -5.93
C VAL A 116 15.79 -0.63 -4.59
N SER A 117 16.47 -0.31 -3.49
CA SER A 117 15.97 -0.66 -2.15
C SER A 117 14.75 0.18 -1.79
N VAL A 118 13.64 -0.47 -1.51
CA VAL A 118 12.37 0.14 -1.06
C VAL A 118 11.76 -0.57 0.16
N GLU A 119 12.56 -1.38 0.85
CA GLU A 119 12.13 -2.25 1.96
C GLU A 119 11.51 -1.45 3.11
N HIS A 120 12.03 -0.26 3.40
CA HIS A 120 11.47 0.61 4.43
C HIS A 120 9.99 0.92 4.17
N PHE A 121 9.65 1.33 2.94
CA PHE A 121 8.29 1.66 2.56
C PHE A 121 7.39 0.44 2.56
N GLU A 122 7.87 -0.70 2.07
CA GLU A 122 7.09 -1.94 2.08
C GLU A 122 6.68 -2.32 3.51
N ILE A 123 7.63 -2.32 4.46
CA ILE A 123 7.33 -2.62 5.86
C ILE A 123 6.33 -1.62 6.44
N GLN A 124 6.57 -0.33 6.22
CA GLN A 124 5.71 0.74 6.74
C GLN A 124 4.28 0.63 6.19
N LEU A 125 4.13 0.43 4.88
CA LEU A 125 2.83 0.37 4.22
C LEU A 125 2.08 -0.92 4.56
N LEU A 126 2.76 -2.05 4.72
CA LEU A 126 2.14 -3.28 5.22
C LEU A 126 1.71 -3.15 6.69
N ALA A 127 2.48 -2.43 7.52
CA ALA A 127 2.03 -2.09 8.86
C ALA A 127 0.79 -1.18 8.81
N LEU A 128 0.78 -0.17 7.94
CA LEU A 128 -0.35 0.73 7.74
C LEU A 128 -1.60 -0.02 7.28
N GLU A 129 -1.46 -0.97 6.36
CA GLU A 129 -2.55 -1.80 5.84
C GLU A 129 -3.31 -2.52 6.97
N ARG A 130 -2.58 -2.99 7.99
CA ARG A 130 -3.16 -3.69 9.16
C ARG A 130 -4.00 -2.79 10.07
N LEU A 131 -3.90 -1.47 9.93
CA LEU A 131 -4.71 -0.51 10.69
C LEU A 131 -6.10 -0.28 10.07
N TYR A 132 -6.29 -0.69 8.82
CA TYR A 132 -7.55 -0.51 8.11
C TYR A 132 -8.56 -1.61 8.45
N PRO A 133 -9.88 -1.30 8.40
CA PRO A 133 -10.94 -2.24 8.75
C PRO A 133 -11.27 -3.25 7.64
N TYR A 134 -10.48 -3.31 6.57
CA TYR A 134 -10.79 -4.13 5.40
C TYR A 134 -10.18 -5.53 5.54
N GLY A 135 -11.05 -6.52 5.75
CA GLY A 135 -10.69 -7.95 5.72
C GLY A 135 -11.55 -8.77 4.74
N VAL A 136 -12.45 -8.10 4.03
CA VAL A 136 -13.42 -8.70 3.11
C VAL A 136 -13.50 -7.84 1.86
N PHE A 137 -13.46 -8.50 0.71
CA PHE A 137 -13.32 -7.87 -0.61
C PHE A 137 -14.28 -8.50 -1.61
N PHE A 138 -14.50 -7.81 -2.73
CA PHE A 138 -15.34 -8.29 -3.82
C PHE A 138 -14.49 -8.63 -5.03
N SER A 139 -14.73 -9.78 -5.63
CA SER A 139 -14.07 -10.22 -6.86
C SER A 139 -15.11 -10.58 -7.91
N ILE A 140 -14.83 -10.23 -9.17
CA ILE A 140 -15.71 -10.49 -10.30
C ILE A 140 -15.43 -11.87 -10.90
N GLY A 141 -16.50 -12.63 -11.15
CA GLY A 141 -16.50 -13.82 -11.99
C GLY A 141 -17.17 -13.52 -13.32
N ALA A 142 -16.42 -13.58 -14.42
CA ALA A 142 -16.92 -13.36 -15.77
C ALA A 142 -16.20 -14.28 -16.78
N THR A 143 -16.88 -14.60 -17.88
CA THR A 143 -16.29 -15.30 -19.02
C THR A 143 -15.75 -14.26 -20.00
N VAL A 144 -14.43 -14.27 -20.18
CA VAL A 144 -13.71 -13.44 -21.15
C VAL A 144 -13.31 -14.35 -22.30
N GLU A 145 -13.57 -13.94 -23.55
CA GLU A 145 -13.20 -14.76 -24.71
C GLU A 145 -11.68 -14.84 -24.89
N TYR A 146 -10.99 -13.71 -24.82
CA TYR A 146 -9.54 -13.61 -24.88
C TYR A 146 -9.04 -12.30 -24.25
N PHE A 147 -7.73 -12.24 -23.99
CA PHE A 147 -7.07 -11.04 -23.51
C PHE A 147 -6.17 -10.48 -24.59
N GLU A 148 -6.37 -9.21 -24.95
CA GLU A 148 -5.54 -8.51 -25.93
C GLU A 148 -4.29 -7.95 -25.26
N CYS A 149 -3.11 -8.16 -25.84
CA CYS A 149 -1.87 -7.57 -25.36
C CYS A 149 -1.87 -6.05 -25.56
N SER A 150 -1.59 -5.30 -24.50
CA SER A 150 -1.52 -3.83 -24.55
C SER A 150 -0.40 -3.25 -25.43
N ILE A 151 0.51 -4.09 -25.95
CA ILE A 151 1.67 -3.64 -26.75
C ILE A 151 1.49 -3.97 -28.23
N CYS A 152 1.08 -5.20 -28.57
CA CYS A 152 0.96 -5.64 -29.96
C CYS A 152 -0.48 -5.91 -30.43
N GLU A 153 -1.48 -5.76 -29.56
CA GLU A 153 -2.91 -5.94 -29.86
C GLU A 153 -3.33 -7.37 -30.30
N GLU A 154 -2.41 -8.33 -30.24
CA GLU A 154 -2.68 -9.76 -30.44
C GLU A 154 -3.23 -10.40 -29.16
N ASP A 155 -3.81 -11.60 -29.26
CA ASP A 155 -4.17 -12.40 -28.09
C ASP A 155 -2.91 -12.74 -27.26
N ILE A 156 -2.85 -12.26 -26.02
CA ILE A 156 -1.68 -12.34 -25.14
C ILE A 156 -1.33 -13.78 -24.75
N ASP A 157 -2.30 -14.69 -24.77
CA ASP A 157 -2.10 -16.11 -24.43
C ASP A 157 -1.78 -16.96 -25.69
N SER A 158 -1.76 -16.34 -26.87
CA SER A 158 -1.49 -17.01 -28.14
C SER A 158 0.01 -17.01 -28.50
N LEU A 159 0.39 -17.91 -29.42
CA LEU A 159 1.76 -17.96 -29.94
C LEU A 159 2.11 -16.80 -30.89
N SER A 160 1.15 -15.97 -31.31
CA SER A 160 1.43 -14.78 -32.14
C SER A 160 1.94 -13.61 -31.30
N CYS A 161 1.61 -13.55 -30.00
CA CYS A 161 2.11 -12.54 -29.09
C CYS A 161 3.50 -12.93 -28.53
N PRO A 162 4.56 -12.15 -28.79
CA PRO A 162 5.88 -12.41 -28.21
C PRO A 162 6.01 -11.89 -26.75
N HIS A 163 5.00 -11.18 -26.24
CA HIS A 163 5.05 -10.51 -24.94
C HIS A 163 4.48 -11.37 -23.82
N VAL A 164 5.21 -11.44 -22.71
CA VAL A 164 4.79 -12.13 -21.48
C VAL A 164 4.07 -11.14 -20.58
N LYS A 165 2.86 -11.50 -20.11
CA LYS A 165 2.06 -10.68 -19.20
C LYS A 165 2.86 -10.29 -17.96
N GLY A 166 2.93 -9.00 -17.71
CA GLY A 166 3.62 -8.40 -16.57
C GLY A 166 5.11 -8.19 -16.78
N GLU A 167 5.69 -8.42 -17.97
CA GLU A 167 7.08 -8.09 -18.32
C GLU A 167 7.19 -6.73 -19.06
N LEU A 168 8.39 -6.14 -19.06
CA LEU A 168 8.67 -4.85 -19.72
C LEU A 168 9.25 -5.02 -21.13
N TYR A 169 8.76 -4.20 -22.04
CA TYR A 169 9.23 -4.11 -23.43
C TYR A 169 9.27 -2.65 -23.85
N SER A 170 10.48 -2.15 -24.11
CA SER A 170 10.74 -0.77 -24.58
C SER A 170 9.99 0.30 -23.78
N GLY A 171 10.02 0.18 -22.45
CA GLY A 171 9.39 1.14 -21.53
C GLY A 171 7.89 0.96 -21.33
N LEU A 172 7.31 -0.16 -21.76
CA LEU A 172 5.91 -0.51 -21.55
C LEU A 172 5.78 -1.86 -20.87
N MET A 173 4.87 -1.98 -19.89
CA MET A 173 4.54 -3.27 -19.29
C MET A 173 3.43 -3.94 -20.09
N ALA A 174 3.64 -5.20 -20.50
CA ALA A 174 2.63 -5.97 -21.20
C ALA A 174 1.49 -6.34 -20.23
N VAL A 175 0.28 -5.86 -20.50
CA VAL A 175 -0.92 -6.23 -19.74
C VAL A 175 -1.98 -6.81 -20.68
N GLY A 176 -2.77 -7.74 -20.14
CA GLY A 176 -3.90 -8.34 -20.85
C GLY A 176 -5.15 -7.49 -20.68
N VAL A 177 -5.69 -6.95 -21.76
CA VAL A 177 -6.95 -6.20 -21.79
C VAL A 177 -8.07 -7.17 -22.14
N ALA A 178 -9.00 -7.40 -21.22
CA ALA A 178 -10.14 -8.30 -21.46
C ALA A 178 -10.96 -7.80 -22.66
N LYS A 179 -11.15 -8.65 -23.68
CA LYS A 179 -11.99 -8.38 -24.84
C LYS A 179 -13.17 -9.36 -24.89
N ASN A 180 -14.27 -8.87 -25.47
CA ASN A 180 -15.52 -9.62 -25.63
C ASN A 180 -15.93 -10.38 -24.36
N ILE A 181 -16.18 -9.63 -23.28
CA ILE A 181 -16.75 -10.22 -22.06
C ILE A 181 -18.15 -10.73 -22.42
N SER A 182 -18.28 -12.05 -22.56
CA SER A 182 -19.46 -12.69 -23.13
C SER A 182 -20.53 -12.98 -22.08
N HIS A 183 -20.11 -13.19 -20.82
CA HIS A 183 -21.01 -13.46 -19.72
C HIS A 183 -20.46 -12.94 -18.39
N PHE A 184 -21.31 -12.25 -17.65
CA PHE A 184 -21.08 -11.96 -16.24
C PHE A 184 -21.79 -13.03 -15.40
N ASP A 185 -21.03 -13.73 -14.56
CA ASP A 185 -21.54 -14.84 -13.76
C ASP A 185 -21.89 -14.37 -12.34
N HIS A 186 -20.91 -13.83 -11.61
CA HIS A 186 -21.10 -13.50 -10.20
C HIS A 186 -20.15 -12.41 -9.69
N VAL A 187 -20.45 -11.90 -8.48
CA VAL A 187 -19.49 -11.18 -7.63
C VAL A 187 -19.34 -11.98 -6.34
N ALA A 188 -18.12 -12.42 -6.06
CA ALA A 188 -17.78 -13.21 -4.89
C ALA A 188 -17.27 -12.33 -3.75
N ILE A 189 -17.61 -12.70 -2.52
CA ILE A 189 -17.04 -12.12 -1.30
C ILE A 189 -15.85 -12.98 -0.88
N VAL A 190 -14.66 -12.40 -0.82
CA VAL A 190 -13.39 -13.10 -0.60
C VAL A 190 -12.53 -12.42 0.46
N SER A 191 -11.66 -13.18 1.11
CA SER A 191 -10.66 -12.66 2.07
C SER A 191 -9.28 -12.41 1.45
N GLN A 192 -9.04 -12.95 0.25
CA GLN A 192 -7.76 -12.85 -0.47
C GLN A 192 -8.05 -12.49 -1.94
N PRO A 193 -8.31 -11.21 -2.26
CA PRO A 193 -8.56 -10.77 -3.62
C PRO A 193 -7.26 -10.55 -4.41
N GLU A 194 -7.37 -10.48 -5.73
CA GLU A 194 -6.32 -9.91 -6.58
C GLU A 194 -6.22 -8.39 -6.40
N ASP A 195 -7.36 -7.68 -6.41
CA ASP A 195 -7.43 -6.25 -6.12
C ASP A 195 -8.11 -5.97 -4.76
N LYS A 196 -7.30 -5.48 -3.81
CA LYS A 196 -7.75 -5.09 -2.47
C LYS A 196 -8.53 -3.77 -2.44
N ARG A 197 -8.63 -3.03 -3.55
CA ARG A 197 -9.44 -1.80 -3.65
C ARG A 197 -10.94 -2.09 -3.72
N CYS A 198 -11.33 -3.30 -4.09
CA CYS A 198 -12.73 -3.72 -4.20
C CYS A 198 -13.33 -4.01 -2.82
N THR A 199 -13.59 -2.96 -2.03
CA THR A 199 -14.15 -3.05 -0.67
C THR A 199 -15.52 -2.37 -0.57
N VAL A 200 -16.25 -2.67 0.51
CA VAL A 200 -17.36 -1.81 0.94
C VAL A 200 -16.75 -0.49 1.42
N ARG A 201 -17.25 0.64 0.91
CA ARG A 201 -16.81 1.96 1.41
C ARG A 201 -17.47 2.26 2.75
N TYR A 202 -16.67 2.78 3.67
CA TYR A 202 -17.15 3.32 4.94
C TYR A 202 -17.07 4.85 4.89
N GLU A 203 -18.00 5.52 5.57
CA GLU A 203 -17.86 6.95 5.83
C GLU A 203 -16.59 7.22 6.64
N ASN A 204 -15.92 8.32 6.34
CA ASN A 204 -14.63 8.68 6.93
C ASN A 204 -14.71 8.88 8.47
N ASP A 205 -15.89 9.25 8.99
CA ASP A 205 -16.14 9.40 10.43
C ASP A 205 -16.52 8.09 11.15
N SER A 206 -16.64 6.97 10.43
CA SER A 206 -16.95 5.64 10.98
C SER A 206 -15.98 5.16 12.07
N GLU A 207 -16.52 4.51 13.10
CA GLU A 207 -15.76 3.87 14.19
C GLU A 207 -14.81 2.76 13.68
N HIS A 208 -15.08 2.22 12.48
CA HIS A 208 -14.20 1.24 11.84
C HIS A 208 -12.80 1.81 11.57
N PHE A 209 -12.66 3.13 11.39
CA PHE A 209 -11.37 3.80 11.18
C PHE A 209 -10.70 4.28 12.48
N HIS A 210 -11.16 3.87 13.67
CA HIS A 210 -10.64 4.42 14.93
C HIS A 210 -9.11 4.28 15.10
N VAL A 211 -8.50 3.20 14.60
CA VAL A 211 -7.03 2.98 14.72
C VAL A 211 -6.23 3.86 13.77
N VAL A 212 -6.59 3.92 12.48
CA VAL A 212 -5.93 4.82 11.52
C VAL A 212 -6.17 6.28 11.87
N ARG A 213 -7.35 6.62 12.43
CA ARG A 213 -7.64 7.95 12.99
C ARG A 213 -6.76 8.26 14.19
N TYR A 214 -6.49 7.28 15.04
CA TYR A 214 -5.56 7.45 16.15
C TYR A 214 -4.13 7.74 15.66
N LEU A 215 -3.64 7.01 14.65
CA LEU A 215 -2.37 7.31 13.99
C LEU A 215 -2.37 8.73 13.39
N SER A 216 -3.41 9.09 12.64
CA SER A 216 -3.56 10.43 12.06
C SER A 216 -3.48 11.54 13.12
N ARG A 217 -4.11 11.35 14.29
CA ARG A 217 -4.01 12.28 15.42
C ARG A 217 -2.58 12.39 15.94
N LEU A 218 -1.91 11.27 16.20
CA LEU A 218 -0.52 11.27 16.69
C LEU A 218 0.41 12.01 15.72
N LEU A 219 0.25 11.79 14.41
CA LEU A 219 1.02 12.48 13.39
C LEU A 219 0.67 13.96 13.33
N ASN A 220 -0.61 14.35 13.39
CA ASN A 220 -1.04 15.75 13.41
C ASN A 220 -0.52 16.51 14.63
N ASP A 221 -0.44 15.85 15.79
CA ASP A 221 0.11 16.39 17.03
C ASP A 221 1.66 16.35 17.08
N ASP A 222 2.32 15.98 15.98
CA ASP A 222 3.78 15.85 15.84
C ASP A 222 4.43 14.93 16.90
N ALA A 223 3.70 13.90 17.35
CA ALA A 223 4.23 12.92 18.31
C ALA A 223 5.46 12.18 17.76
N PHE A 224 5.51 11.98 16.44
CA PHE A 224 6.66 11.51 15.68
C PHE A 224 6.50 11.82 14.18
N PRO A 225 7.61 11.87 13.41
CA PRO A 225 7.59 12.02 11.95
C PRO A 225 6.91 10.85 11.22
N ILE A 226 6.33 11.10 10.05
CA ILE A 226 5.68 10.06 9.22
C ILE A 226 6.64 8.90 8.94
N SER A 227 7.89 9.22 8.57
CA SER A 227 8.94 8.24 8.27
C SER A 227 9.28 7.32 9.45
N HIS A 228 8.92 7.68 10.67
CA HIS A 228 9.16 6.85 11.85
C HIS A 228 8.06 5.81 12.10
N PHE A 229 6.91 5.90 11.44
CA PHE A 229 5.90 4.86 11.52
C PHE A 229 6.41 3.59 10.83
N LYS A 230 6.52 2.47 11.56
CA LYS A 230 7.05 1.22 10.98
C LYS A 230 6.52 -0.06 11.62
N GLU A 231 6.41 -0.08 12.94
CA GLU A 231 6.07 -1.30 13.69
C GLU A 231 4.75 -1.15 14.44
N LEU A 232 4.03 -2.27 14.53
CA LEU A 232 2.82 -2.43 15.32
C LEU A 232 3.00 -3.60 16.26
N ASP A 233 2.78 -3.38 17.55
CA ASP A 233 2.73 -4.45 18.53
C ASP A 233 1.27 -4.81 18.82
N PHE A 234 0.91 -6.07 18.55
CA PHE A 234 -0.43 -6.59 18.78
C PHE A 234 -0.41 -7.44 20.03
N SER A 235 -1.18 -7.01 21.02
CA SER A 235 -1.30 -7.70 22.30
C SER A 235 -2.76 -7.87 22.71
N LYS A 236 -2.99 -8.80 23.62
CA LYS A 236 -4.30 -8.99 24.24
C LYS A 236 -4.31 -8.30 25.59
N VAL A 237 -5.23 -7.37 25.78
CA VAL A 237 -5.43 -6.71 27.07
C VAL A 237 -6.65 -7.30 27.74
N ARG A 238 -6.50 -7.70 29.01
CA ARG A 238 -7.65 -8.08 29.85
C ARG A 238 -8.32 -6.82 30.36
N LYS A 239 -9.52 -6.54 29.87
CA LYS A 239 -10.36 -5.46 30.38
C LYS A 239 -11.54 -6.02 31.16
N LYS A 240 -12.03 -5.25 32.13
CA LYS A 240 -13.24 -5.61 32.86
C LYS A 240 -14.39 -5.67 31.86
N ASN A 241 -15.17 -6.75 31.94
CA ASN A 241 -16.32 -6.93 31.08
C ASN A 241 -17.43 -5.94 31.50
N PRO A 242 -17.82 -4.98 30.65
CA PRO A 242 -18.85 -4.00 30.99
C PRO A 242 -20.22 -4.66 31.26
N ASP A 243 -20.48 -5.81 30.65
CA ASP A 243 -21.73 -6.57 30.80
C ASP A 243 -21.70 -7.53 31.99
N PHE A 244 -20.59 -7.60 32.73
CA PHE A 244 -20.48 -8.49 33.88
C PHE A 244 -21.28 -7.96 35.07
N GLN A 245 -22.30 -8.71 35.45
CA GLN A 245 -23.08 -8.48 36.66
C GLN A 245 -22.69 -9.51 37.71
N LYS A 246 -22.19 -9.03 38.86
CA LYS A 246 -21.85 -9.91 39.98
C LYS A 246 -23.13 -10.40 40.65
N GLN A 247 -23.31 -11.71 40.69
CA GLN A 247 -24.49 -12.38 41.24
C GLN A 247 -24.10 -13.46 42.26
N GLY A 248 -25.07 -13.89 43.08
CA GLY A 248 -24.88 -15.05 43.96
C GLY A 248 -24.62 -16.32 43.17
N ARG A 249 -23.68 -17.18 43.63
CA ARG A 249 -23.22 -18.37 42.87
C ARG A 249 -24.34 -19.30 42.39
N ASN A 250 -25.44 -19.41 43.15
CA ASN A 250 -26.57 -20.29 42.84
C ASN A 250 -27.77 -19.56 42.22
N GLU A 251 -27.72 -18.23 42.08
CA GLU A 251 -28.76 -17.44 41.42
C GLU A 251 -28.78 -17.74 39.92
N GLU A 252 -29.94 -17.54 39.29
CA GLU A 252 -30.05 -17.58 37.84
C GLU A 252 -29.20 -16.48 37.20
N CYS A 253 -28.45 -16.83 36.16
CA CYS A 253 -27.52 -15.89 35.52
C CYS A 253 -28.29 -14.83 34.73
N ALA A 254 -27.96 -13.56 34.95
CA ALA A 254 -28.59 -12.40 34.32
C ALA A 254 -28.40 -12.29 32.80
N CYS A 255 -27.54 -13.14 32.21
CA CYS A 255 -27.34 -13.21 30.75
C CYS A 255 -28.49 -13.92 30.01
N GLY A 256 -29.52 -14.41 30.71
CA GLY A 256 -30.67 -15.07 30.10
C GLY A 256 -30.43 -16.53 29.71
N SER A 257 -29.30 -17.14 30.09
CA SER A 257 -28.98 -18.53 29.72
C SER A 257 -29.80 -19.61 30.46
N GLY A 258 -30.58 -19.23 31.48
CA GLY A 258 -31.30 -20.16 32.36
C GLY A 258 -30.40 -21.02 33.27
N LYS A 259 -29.08 -20.80 33.26
CA LYS A 259 -28.10 -21.53 34.11
C LYS A 259 -27.83 -20.76 35.40
N LYS A 260 -27.40 -21.47 36.45
CA LYS A 260 -26.85 -20.84 37.66
C LYS A 260 -25.60 -20.02 37.33
N PHE A 261 -25.40 -18.86 37.95
CA PHE A 261 -24.28 -17.94 37.70
C PHE A 261 -22.91 -18.66 37.73
N LYS A 262 -22.67 -19.53 38.72
CA LYS A 262 -21.44 -20.32 38.84
C LYS A 262 -21.16 -21.30 37.70
N LYS A 263 -22.14 -21.58 36.84
CA LYS A 263 -22.03 -22.46 35.67
C LYS A 263 -22.15 -21.67 34.35
N CYS A 264 -22.10 -20.33 34.41
CA CYS A 264 -22.30 -19.48 33.23
C CYS A 264 -21.29 -18.33 33.15
N CYS A 265 -21.57 -17.19 33.79
CA CYS A 265 -20.77 -15.97 33.65
C CYS A 265 -19.77 -15.73 34.79
N ILE A 266 -19.67 -16.61 35.79
CA ILE A 266 -18.82 -16.39 36.97
C ILE A 266 -17.35 -16.12 36.63
N ASP A 267 -16.83 -16.73 35.56
CA ASP A 267 -15.44 -16.57 35.10
C ASP A 267 -15.31 -15.52 33.98
N LYS A 268 -16.38 -14.77 33.68
CA LYS A 268 -16.45 -13.76 32.60
C LYS A 268 -16.36 -12.32 33.11
N GLU A 269 -15.78 -12.12 34.31
CA GLU A 269 -15.54 -10.78 34.87
C GLU A 269 -14.57 -9.96 34.02
N TYR A 270 -13.67 -10.64 33.31
CA TYR A 270 -12.73 -10.03 32.39
C TYR A 270 -12.91 -10.63 31.00
N ILE A 271 -12.83 -9.77 29.99
CA ILE A 271 -12.77 -10.15 28.58
C ILE A 271 -11.40 -9.79 28.02
N GLU A 272 -10.92 -10.61 27.09
CA GLU A 272 -9.77 -10.25 26.26
C GLU A 272 -10.24 -9.29 25.17
N SER A 273 -9.46 -8.25 24.95
CA SER A 273 -9.62 -7.31 23.85
C SER A 273 -8.32 -7.27 23.08
N GLU A 274 -8.39 -7.29 21.76
CA GLU A 274 -7.25 -6.94 20.92
C GLU A 274 -6.84 -5.50 21.22
N HIS A 275 -5.52 -5.28 21.31
CA HIS A 275 -4.88 -4.00 21.51
C HIS A 275 -3.74 -3.88 20.52
N VAL A 276 -3.57 -2.69 19.97
CA VAL A 276 -2.49 -2.37 19.04
C VAL A 276 -1.75 -1.17 19.58
N GLU A 277 -0.44 -1.32 19.73
CA GLU A 277 0.48 -0.23 20.06
C GLU A 277 1.25 0.15 18.79
N ILE A 278 1.29 1.45 18.49
CA ILE A 278 2.09 2.00 17.41
C ILE A 278 3.48 2.27 17.98
N VAL A 279 4.51 1.63 17.42
CA VAL A 279 5.90 1.73 17.91
C VAL A 279 6.74 2.51 16.88
N PRO A 280 6.99 3.82 17.08
CA PRO A 280 7.83 4.59 16.18
C PRO A 280 9.28 4.10 16.21
N LYS A 281 9.90 4.01 15.03
CA LYS A 281 11.32 3.68 14.87
C LYS A 281 12.01 4.81 14.10
N PRO A 282 13.08 5.42 14.63
CA PRO A 282 13.82 6.44 13.89
C PRO A 282 14.26 5.95 12.52
N PHE A 283 14.11 6.80 11.51
CA PHE A 283 14.50 6.50 10.15
C PHE A 283 15.05 7.76 9.48
N ASP A 284 16.11 7.60 8.70
CA ASP A 284 16.68 8.69 7.91
C ASP A 284 16.24 8.49 6.44
N PRO A 285 15.42 9.42 5.89
CA PRO A 285 14.92 9.35 4.53
C PRO A 285 15.98 9.24 3.42
N THR A 286 17.23 9.60 3.71
CA THR A 286 18.33 9.47 2.73
C THR A 286 18.67 8.02 2.38
N PHE A 287 18.30 7.07 3.24
CA PHE A 287 18.45 5.63 3.01
C PHE A 287 17.18 4.97 2.44
N ALA A 288 16.13 5.74 2.16
CA ALA A 288 14.84 5.18 1.73
C ALA A 288 14.85 4.58 0.33
N ILE A 289 15.77 5.06 -0.51
CA ILE A 289 15.96 4.64 -1.89
C ILE A 289 17.48 4.60 -2.13
N SER A 290 18.09 3.46 -1.81
CA SER A 290 19.53 3.21 -1.93
C SER A 290 19.82 2.17 -3.00
#